data_AF-A0A644V455-F1
#
_entry.id   AF-A0A644V455-F1
#
_cell.length_a   1.000
_cell.length_b   1.000
_cell.length_c   1.000
_cell.angle_alpha   90.00
_cell.angle_beta   90.00
_cell.angle_gamma   90.00
#
_symmetry.space_group_name_H-M   'P 1'
#
loop_
_entity.id
_entity.type
_entity.pdbx_description
1 polymer ?
#
loop_
_entity_poly.entity_id
_entity_poly.type
_entity_poly.pdbx_seq_one_letter_code
_entity_poly.pdbx_strand_id
1 'polypeptide(L)'
;MDNYCPNCGKKLEEESDFCSNCGTKISSEKVDNTEKGNESTYEQTKVYVKDEKSPGLAAVLSFLIIGLGQIYNGEIAKGLILLVVSYICVALFFLIIPPIIAVILWIYAIYDAYNTAKSINEGIY
;
A
#
# COMPACT_ATOMS: atom_id res chain seq x y z
N MET A 1 56.33 13.67 9.24
CA MET A 1 55.77 12.84 10.32
C MET A 1 55.71 11.43 9.78
N ASP A 2 56.25 10.44 10.49
CA ASP A 2 56.26 9.05 10.00
C ASP A 2 54.83 8.49 10.01
N ASN A 3 54.27 8.21 8.84
CA ASN A 3 52.97 7.57 8.72
C ASN A 3 53.13 6.04 8.79
N TYR A 4 52.23 5.37 9.51
CA TYR A 4 52.20 3.91 9.65
C TYR A 4 50.90 3.36 9.04
N CYS A 5 50.96 2.16 8.50
CA CYS A 5 49.81 1.49 7.88
C CYS A 5 48.73 1.21 8.95
N PRO A 6 47.46 1.61 8.74
CA PRO A 6 46.39 1.38 9.70
C PRO A 6 46.01 -0.10 9.84
N ASN A 7 46.40 -0.95 8.89
CA ASN A 7 46.07 -2.38 8.94
C ASN A 7 47.18 -3.24 9.58
N CYS A 8 48.46 -3.01 9.23
CA CYS A 8 49.56 -3.86 9.71
C CYS A 8 50.61 -3.15 10.57
N GLY A 9 50.50 -1.82 10.75
CA GLY A 9 51.41 -1.06 11.62
C GLY A 9 52.83 -0.87 11.07
N LYS A 10 53.11 -1.22 9.81
CA LYS A 10 54.42 -0.95 9.18
C LYS A 10 54.52 0.50 8.73
N LYS A 11 55.71 1.09 8.87
CA LYS A 11 56.02 2.44 8.36
C LYS A 11 55.75 2.51 6.85
N LEU A 12 54.95 3.49 6.44
CA LEU A 12 54.63 3.79 5.06
C LEU A 12 55.69 4.72 4.49
N GLU A 13 56.06 4.46 3.25
CA GLU A 13 56.85 5.38 2.45
C GLU A 13 55.92 6.50 1.96
N GLU A 14 56.44 7.73 1.93
CA GLU A 14 55.68 8.90 1.47
C GLU A 14 55.26 8.65 0.00
N GLU A 15 53.97 8.83 -0.31
CA GLU A 15 53.35 8.62 -1.64
C GLU A 15 53.14 7.17 -2.10
N SER A 16 52.80 6.24 -1.19
CA SER A 16 52.36 4.89 -1.57
C SER A 16 50.83 4.75 -1.61
N ASP A 17 50.27 4.40 -2.78
CA ASP A 17 48.83 4.11 -2.93
C ASP A 17 48.41 2.82 -2.20
N PHE A 18 49.36 1.93 -1.90
CA PHE A 18 49.13 0.64 -1.25
C PHE A 18 50.28 0.29 -0.30
N CYS A 19 49.97 -0.36 0.83
CA CYS A 19 50.97 -0.82 1.78
C CYS A 19 51.74 -2.04 1.24
N SER A 20 53.05 -1.91 1.10
CA SER A 20 53.94 -2.98 0.60
C SER A 20 54.02 -4.23 1.48
N ASN A 21 53.44 -4.22 2.68
CA ASN A 21 53.48 -5.37 3.59
C ASN A 21 52.18 -6.18 3.61
N CYS A 22 51.03 -5.52 3.61
CA CYS A 22 49.72 -6.18 3.72
C CYS A 22 48.79 -5.92 2.52
N GLY A 23 49.19 -5.07 1.57
CA GLY A 23 48.44 -4.76 0.36
C GLY A 23 47.24 -3.82 0.55
N THR A 24 47.06 -3.23 1.74
CA THR A 24 45.93 -2.28 1.99
C THR A 24 46.15 -0.97 1.26
N LYS A 25 45.12 -0.49 0.54
CA LYS A 25 45.15 0.79 -0.18
C LYS A 25 45.21 1.97 0.81
N ILE A 26 46.12 2.90 0.57
CA ILE A 26 46.30 4.14 1.33
C ILE A 26 45.95 5.28 0.38
N SER A 27 44.68 5.68 0.33
CA SER A 27 44.25 6.80 -0.53
C SER A 27 44.56 8.13 0.15
N SER A 28 45.46 8.90 -0.44
CA SER A 28 45.85 10.26 -0.07
C SER A 28 44.80 11.31 -0.46
N GLU A 29 43.52 11.04 -0.23
CA GLU A 29 42.49 12.08 -0.26
C GLU A 29 42.31 12.62 1.16
N LYS A 30 42.62 13.91 1.30
CA LYS A 30 42.51 14.67 2.55
C LYS A 30 41.11 14.53 3.13
N VAL A 31 40.96 13.70 4.14
CA VAL A 31 39.85 13.79 5.09
C VAL A 31 40.15 15.02 5.94
N ASP A 32 39.59 16.15 5.53
CA ASP A 32 39.57 17.36 6.36
C ASP A 32 38.80 17.02 7.65
N ASN A 33 39.57 16.91 8.72
CA ASN A 33 39.06 16.84 10.07
C ASN A 33 38.33 18.14 10.39
N THR A 34 37.01 18.08 10.53
CA THR A 34 36.34 18.93 11.52
C THR A 34 35.90 18.04 12.66
N GLU A 35 36.66 18.15 13.75
CA GLU A 35 36.51 17.41 14.99
C GLU A 35 35.12 17.59 15.59
N LYS A 36 34.58 16.53 16.18
CA LYS A 36 34.03 16.57 17.54
C LYS A 36 33.77 15.15 18.05
N GLY A 37 34.49 14.83 19.13
CA GLY A 37 33.90 14.17 20.29
C GLY A 37 33.70 12.66 20.21
N ASN A 38 34.55 11.96 20.95
CA ASN A 38 34.20 10.88 21.89
C ASN A 38 32.93 10.04 21.60
N GLU A 39 33.09 8.75 21.36
CA GLU A 39 32.76 7.71 22.35
C GLU A 39 32.81 6.30 21.76
N SER A 40 33.59 5.45 22.43
CA SER A 40 33.39 4.01 22.48
C SER A 40 32.03 3.72 23.11
N THR A 41 30.99 3.59 22.29
CA THR A 41 29.72 3.00 22.72
C THR A 41 29.17 2.14 21.60
N TYR A 42 28.88 0.88 21.92
CA TYR A 42 27.93 0.09 21.16
C TYR A 42 26.56 0.75 21.30
N GLU A 43 26.30 1.77 20.50
CA GLU A 43 24.97 2.34 20.38
C GLU A 43 24.36 1.84 19.07
N GLN A 44 23.31 1.05 19.27
CA GLN A 44 22.55 0.39 18.22
C GLN A 44 22.01 1.41 17.22
N THR A 45 22.69 1.59 16.09
CA THR A 45 22.05 2.18 14.92
C THR A 45 21.10 1.12 14.38
N LYS A 46 19.82 1.15 14.79
CA LYS A 46 18.77 0.32 14.16
C LYS A 46 18.81 0.57 12.66
N VAL A 47 19.34 -0.39 11.89
CA VAL A 47 19.11 -0.47 10.45
C VAL A 47 17.62 -0.74 10.28
N TYR A 48 16.83 0.31 10.08
CA TYR A 48 15.43 0.18 9.70
C TYR A 48 15.37 -0.36 8.28
N VAL A 49 15.20 -1.66 8.15
CA VAL A 49 14.76 -2.28 6.89
C VAL A 49 13.33 -1.80 6.67
N LYS A 50 13.15 -0.85 5.75
CA LYS A 50 11.84 -0.35 5.38
C LYS A 50 11.12 -1.44 4.59
N ASP A 51 10.07 -2.03 5.18
CA ASP A 51 9.18 -2.94 4.45
C ASP A 51 8.44 -2.15 3.37
N GLU A 52 8.90 -2.25 2.12
CA GLU A 52 8.24 -1.60 0.99
C GLU A 52 6.96 -2.36 0.63
N LYS A 53 5.82 -1.79 1.01
CA LYS A 53 4.49 -2.27 0.59
C LYS A 53 4.33 -2.00 -0.91
N SER A 54 3.87 -3.00 -1.67
CA SER A 54 3.69 -2.84 -3.10
C SER A 54 2.33 -2.19 -3.42
N PRO A 55 2.29 -1.03 -4.12
CA PRO A 55 1.05 -0.32 -4.41
C PRO A 55 0.14 -1.09 -5.36
N GLY A 56 0.73 -1.83 -6.31
CA GLY A 56 -0.02 -2.67 -7.25
C GLY A 56 -0.80 -3.79 -6.54
N LEU A 57 -0.19 -4.44 -5.56
CA LEU A 57 -0.86 -5.48 -4.78
C LEU A 57 -2.01 -4.88 -3.97
N ALA A 58 -1.80 -3.71 -3.34
CA ALA A 58 -2.87 -3.01 -2.61
C ALA A 58 -4.09 -2.70 -3.51
N ALA A 59 -3.84 -2.29 -4.77
CA ALA A 59 -4.89 -2.03 -5.74
C ALA A 59 -5.64 -3.32 -6.14
N VAL A 60 -4.92 -4.40 -6.43
CA VAL A 60 -5.52 -5.70 -6.76
C VAL A 60 -6.36 -6.24 -5.59
N LEU A 61 -5.87 -6.13 -4.35
CA LEU A 61 -6.66 -6.51 -3.16
C LEU A 61 -7.94 -5.69 -3.06
N SER A 62 -7.88 -4.39 -3.33
CA SER A 62 -9.06 -3.51 -3.31
C SER A 62 -10.05 -3.80 -4.44
N PHE A 63 -9.56 -4.26 -5.60
CA PHE A 63 -10.39 -4.71 -6.72
C PHE A 63 -11.15 -5.99 -6.38
N LEU A 64 -10.47 -6.96 -5.76
CA LEU A 64 -11.10 -8.23 -5.38
C LEU A 64 -12.15 -8.03 -4.29
N ILE A 65 -11.82 -7.27 -3.25
CA ILE A 65 -12.71 -6.99 -2.13
C ILE A 65 -12.50 -5.55 -1.68
N ILE A 66 -13.58 -4.76 -1.72
CA ILE A 66 -13.58 -3.39 -1.19
C ILE A 66 -13.05 -3.37 0.25
N GLY A 67 -12.09 -2.49 0.51
CA GLY A 67 -11.48 -2.30 1.83
C GLY A 67 -10.20 -3.11 2.08
N LEU A 68 -9.94 -4.21 1.35
CA LEU A 68 -8.77 -5.05 1.63
C LEU A 68 -7.41 -4.38 1.35
N GLY A 69 -7.29 -3.54 0.33
CA GLY A 69 -6.03 -2.82 0.10
C GLY A 69 -5.69 -1.82 1.20
N GLN A 70 -6.71 -1.25 1.86
CA GLN A 70 -6.48 -0.37 3.02
C GLN A 70 -5.97 -1.17 4.22
N ILE A 71 -6.48 -2.39 4.44
CA ILE A 71 -5.96 -3.31 5.45
C ILE A 71 -4.51 -3.70 5.13
N TYR A 72 -4.18 -3.96 3.86
CA TYR A 72 -2.81 -4.24 3.43
C TYR A 72 -1.85 -3.09 3.75
N ASN A 73 -2.28 -1.85 3.59
CA ASN A 73 -1.50 -0.65 3.93
C ASN A 73 -1.34 -0.42 5.44
N GLY A 74 -1.98 -1.24 6.29
CA GLY A 74 -1.99 -1.09 7.75
C GLY A 74 -3.14 -0.21 8.27
N GLU A 75 -3.98 0.33 7.38
CA GLU A 75 -5.12 1.19 7.71
C GLU A 75 -6.38 0.35 7.97
N ILE A 76 -6.33 -0.50 9.01
CA ILE A 76 -7.36 -1.50 9.32
C ILE A 76 -8.74 -0.84 9.53
N ALA A 77 -8.79 0.27 10.28
CA ALA A 77 -10.04 0.96 10.56
C ALA A 77 -10.74 1.44 9.27
N LYS A 78 -10.00 2.06 8.35
CA LYS A 78 -10.55 2.51 7.07
C LYS A 78 -11.00 1.33 6.20
N GLY A 79 -10.19 0.27 6.16
CA GLY A 79 -10.53 -0.96 5.45
C GLY A 79 -11.83 -1.59 5.95
N LEU A 80 -12.00 -1.68 7.27
CA LEU A 80 -13.21 -2.27 7.87
C LEU A 80 -14.45 -1.40 7.62
N ILE A 81 -14.34 -0.08 7.73
CA ILE A 81 -15.45 0.84 7.43
C ILE A 81 -15.90 0.64 5.98
N LEU A 82 -14.97 0.65 5.02
CA LEU A 82 -15.30 0.45 3.61
C LEU A 82 -15.94 -0.92 3.35
N LEU A 83 -15.43 -1.98 3.99
CA LEU A 83 -15.96 -3.34 3.85
C LEU A 83 -17.40 -3.43 4.38
N VAL A 84 -17.64 -2.96 5.60
CA VAL A 84 -18.97 -3.04 6.24
C VAL A 84 -19.99 -2.16 5.50
N VAL A 85 -19.63 -0.91 5.22
CA VAL A 85 -20.54 0.03 4.54
C VAL A 85 -20.90 -0.47 3.15
N SER A 86 -19.93 -0.97 2.38
CA SER A 86 -20.21 -1.49 1.04
C SER A 86 -21.16 -2.69 1.06
N TYR A 87 -20.97 -3.65 1.96
CA TYR A 87 -21.87 -4.79 2.11
C TYR A 87 -23.28 -4.37 2.53
N ILE A 88 -23.41 -3.40 3.45
CA ILE A 88 -24.71 -2.84 3.83
C ILE A 88 -25.38 -2.19 2.61
N CYS A 89 -24.67 -1.36 1.85
CA CYS A 89 -25.22 -0.72 0.65
C CYS A 89 -25.69 -1.74 -0.39
N VAL A 90 -24.91 -2.80 -0.63
CA VAL A 90 -25.27 -3.88 -1.55
C VAL A 90 -26.52 -4.61 -1.05
N ALA A 91 -26.56 -4.98 0.24
CA ALA A 91 -27.73 -5.63 0.82
C ALA A 91 -28.99 -4.76 0.73
N LEU A 92 -28.87 -3.46 1.03
CA LEU A 92 -29.98 -2.50 0.91
C LEU A 92 -30.44 -2.35 -0.54
N PHE A 93 -29.53 -2.33 -1.52
CA PHE A 93 -29.90 -2.30 -2.94
C PHE A 93 -30.75 -3.51 -3.33
N PHE A 94 -30.31 -4.72 -2.96
CA PHE A 94 -31.06 -5.95 -3.23
C PHE A 94 -32.37 -6.06 -2.43
N LEU A 95 -32.47 -5.40 -1.27
CA LEU A 95 -33.69 -5.40 -0.47
C LEU A 95 -34.72 -4.37 -0.96
N ILE A 96 -34.28 -3.19 -1.41
CA ILE A 96 -35.16 -2.06 -1.69
C ILE A 96 -35.60 -2.01 -3.16
N ILE A 97 -34.70 -2.28 -4.12
CA ILE A 97 -35.02 -2.09 -5.55
C ILE A 97 -36.04 -3.13 -6.07
N PRO A 98 -35.89 -4.44 -5.82
CA PRO A 98 -36.86 -5.43 -6.31
C PRO A 98 -38.31 -5.20 -5.85
N PRO A 99 -38.62 -4.90 -4.58
CA PRO A 99 -40.01 -4.66 -4.18
C PRO A 99 -40.61 -3.40 -4.80
N ILE A 100 -39.82 -2.34 -5.02
CA ILE A 100 -40.29 -1.14 -5.73
C ILE A 100 -40.69 -1.51 -7.16
N ILE A 101 -39.83 -2.23 -7.88
CA ILE A 101 -40.13 -2.71 -9.24
C ILE A 101 -41.38 -3.60 -9.23
N ALA A 102 -41.50 -4.51 -8.24
CA ALA A 102 -42.65 -5.38 -8.11
C ALA A 102 -43.96 -4.61 -7.92
N VAL A 103 -43.97 -3.56 -7.09
CA VAL A 103 -45.16 -2.71 -6.88
C VAL A 103 -45.53 -1.96 -8.17
N ILE A 104 -44.55 -1.43 -8.90
CA ILE A 104 -44.79 -0.76 -10.19
C ILE A 104 -45.42 -1.73 -11.19
N LEU A 105 -44.84 -2.92 -11.34
CA LEU A 105 -45.38 -3.95 -12.23
C LEU A 105 -46.76 -4.43 -11.80
N TRP A 106 -47.02 -4.50 -10.50
CA TRP A 106 -48.34 -4.89 -9.98
C TRP A 106 -49.42 -3.86 -10.34
N ILE A 107 -49.13 -2.56 -10.19
CA ILE A 107 -50.06 -1.50 -10.60
C ILE A 107 -50.28 -1.51 -12.11
N TYR A 108 -49.20 -1.67 -12.89
CA TYR A 108 -49.29 -1.79 -14.35
C TYR A 108 -50.17 -2.98 -14.77
N ALA A 109 -50.00 -4.14 -14.13
CA ALA A 109 -50.80 -5.33 -14.42
C ALA A 109 -52.29 -5.13 -14.11
N ILE A 110 -52.63 -4.41 -13.04
CA ILE A 110 -54.03 -4.05 -12.72
C ILE A 110 -54.61 -3.15 -13.82
N TYR A 111 -53.86 -2.12 -14.23
CA TYR A 111 -54.28 -1.21 -15.30
C TYR A 111 -54.49 -1.93 -16.62
N ASP A 112 -53.54 -2.80 -16.99
CA ASP A 112 -53.58 -3.59 -18.21
C ASP A 112 -54.79 -4.55 -18.22
N ALA A 113 -55.02 -5.26 -17.11
CA ALA A 113 -56.16 -6.16 -16.97
C ALA A 113 -57.51 -5.42 -17.06
N TYR A 114 -57.63 -4.24 -16.43
CA TYR A 114 -58.85 -3.43 -16.48
C TYR A 114 -59.14 -2.94 -17.90
N ASN A 115 -58.14 -2.37 -18.57
CA ASN A 115 -58.31 -1.88 -19.93
C ASN A 115 -58.56 -3.00 -20.93
N THR A 116 -57.88 -4.14 -20.78
CA THR A 116 -58.11 -5.31 -21.61
C THR A 116 -59.54 -5.82 -21.47
N ALA A 117 -60.04 -5.95 -20.24
CA ALA A 117 -61.44 -6.34 -20.00
C ALA A 117 -62.44 -5.33 -20.58
N LYS A 118 -62.14 -4.03 -20.47
CA LYS A 118 -62.95 -2.97 -21.07
C LYS A 118 -62.98 -3.09 -22.60
N SER A 119 -61.84 -3.26 -23.26
CA SER A 119 -61.74 -3.44 -24.71
C SER A 119 -62.52 -4.65 -25.21
N ILE A 120 -62.49 -5.76 -24.47
CA ILE A 120 -63.29 -6.96 -24.78
C ILE A 120 -64.80 -6.65 -24.69
N ASN A 121 -65.24 -5.97 -23.62
CA ASN A 121 -66.66 -5.62 -23.44
C ASN A 121 -67.18 -4.64 -24.50
N GLU A 122 -66.31 -3.75 -24.99
CA GLU A 122 -66.61 -2.79 -26.06
C GLU A 122 -66.49 -3.42 -27.47
N GLY A 123 -66.02 -4.68 -27.57
CA GLY A 123 -65.87 -5.40 -28.84
C GLY A 123 -64.76 -4.86 -29.74
N ILE A 124 -63.80 -4.15 -29.17
CA ILE A 124 -62.68 -3.50 -29.88
C ILE A 124 -61.36 -4.30 -29.78
N TYR A 125 -61.44 -5.54 -29.27
CA TYR A 125 -60.30 -6.46 -29.14
C TYR A 125 -60.12 -7.32 -30.40
#